data_AF-A0A2E6CM38-F1
#
_entry.id   AF-A0A2E6CM38-F1
#
_cell.length_a   1.000
_cell.length_b   1.000
_cell.length_c   1.000
_cell.angle_alpha   90.00
_cell.angle_beta   90.00
_cell.angle_gamma   90.00
#
_symmetry.space_group_name_H-M   'P 1'
#
loop_
_entity.id
_entity.type
_entity.pdbx_description
1 polymer ?
#
loop_
_entity_poly.entity_id
_entity_poly.type
_entity_poly.pdbx_seq_one_letter_code
_entity_poly.pdbx_strand_id
1 'polypeptide(L)'
;MWNTAVVGDNDFMHHLVERVGPRDMGPPEGMSINTELSHDGERWNIVEAGETLMSYDDEYVRLSVSWKAKVYADQRSFEDAQNGVRAISVDEALKRFNDELGESFVDLDDERFQAALTQRWSGYVA
;
A
#
# COMPACT_ATOMS: atom_id res chain seq x y z
N MET A 1 0.46 9.82 -24.36
CA MET A 1 1.33 8.89 -23.63
C MET A 1 0.50 7.66 -23.31
N TRP A 2 0.80 6.50 -23.87
CA TRP A 2 0.03 5.26 -23.65
C TRP A 2 1.02 4.25 -23.04
N ASN A 3 0.59 3.55 -21.98
CA ASN A 3 1.38 2.67 -21.09
C ASN A 3 2.19 3.36 -19.98
N THR A 4 1.52 4.15 -19.14
CA THR A 4 2.05 4.48 -17.81
C THR A 4 1.32 3.61 -16.78
N ALA A 5 2.06 2.81 -16.03
CA ALA A 5 1.55 2.09 -14.86
C ALA A 5 2.13 2.75 -13.62
N VAL A 6 1.27 3.19 -12.70
CA VAL A 6 1.69 3.60 -11.36
C VAL A 6 1.64 2.36 -10.48
N VAL A 7 2.80 1.90 -10.04
CA VAL A 7 2.90 0.87 -8.99
C VAL A 7 2.97 1.62 -7.66
N GLY A 8 1.81 1.78 -7.01
CA GLY A 8 1.76 2.15 -5.61
C GLY A 8 1.84 0.89 -4.76
N ASP A 9 2.95 0.69 -4.06
CA ASP A 9 2.98 -0.29 -2.95
C ASP A 9 2.47 0.42 -1.71
N ASN A 10 1.15 0.42 -1.54
CA ASN A 10 0.53 1.10 -0.42
C ASN A 10 0.27 0.10 0.72
N ASP A 11 1.35 -0.36 1.36
CA ASP A 11 1.26 -1.24 2.53
C ASP A 11 0.62 -0.55 3.76
N PHE A 12 0.26 0.74 3.66
CA PHE A 12 -0.26 1.56 4.75
C PHE A 12 -1.78 1.78 4.72
N MET A 13 -2.50 1.27 3.71
CA MET A 13 -3.96 1.39 3.63
C MET A 13 -4.67 0.03 3.74
N HIS A 14 -5.83 0.04 4.40
CA HIS A 14 -6.77 -1.08 4.42
C HIS A 14 -7.19 -1.47 3.00
N HIS A 15 -6.67 -2.60 2.52
CA HIS A 15 -7.09 -3.19 1.25
C HIS A 15 -8.39 -3.95 1.45
N LEU A 16 -9.50 -3.34 1.08
CA LEU A 16 -10.79 -4.03 1.08
C LEU A 16 -10.89 -4.93 -0.15
N VAL A 17 -11.23 -6.20 0.08
CA VAL A 17 -11.78 -7.09 -0.95
C VAL A 17 -13.31 -6.95 -0.99
N GLU A 18 -13.95 -7.58 -1.98
CA GLU A 18 -15.41 -7.65 -2.05
C GLU A 18 -16.00 -8.06 -0.69
N ARG A 19 -16.92 -7.24 -0.19
CA ARG A 19 -17.55 -7.40 1.10
C ARG A 19 -18.29 -8.75 1.18
N VAL A 20 -18.14 -9.41 2.32
CA VAL A 20 -18.91 -10.62 2.67
C VAL A 20 -19.69 -10.35 3.96
N GLY A 21 -20.98 -10.66 3.94
CA GLY A 21 -21.86 -10.48 5.09
C GLY A 21 -23.23 -9.91 4.70
N PRO A 22 -24.15 -9.78 5.68
CA PRO A 22 -25.46 -9.16 5.49
C PRO A 22 -25.36 -7.74 4.93
N ARG A 23 -26.32 -7.36 4.08
CA ARG A 23 -26.33 -6.06 3.38
C ARG A 23 -26.32 -4.86 4.33
N ASP A 24 -26.93 -5.02 5.49
CA ASP A 24 -27.12 -4.02 6.53
C ASP A 24 -25.96 -3.91 7.52
N MET A 25 -25.02 -4.86 7.54
CA MET A 25 -23.91 -4.86 8.49
C MET A 25 -22.72 -4.09 7.92
N GLY A 26 -22.65 -2.75 8.03
CA GLY A 26 -21.55 -1.87 7.57
C GLY A 26 -20.18 -2.11 8.23
N PRO A 27 -19.06 -1.52 7.73
CA PRO A 27 -17.83 -1.47 8.52
C PRO A 27 -18.09 -0.68 9.81
N PRO A 28 -17.39 -0.96 10.92
CA PRO A 28 -17.54 -0.19 12.15
C PRO A 28 -17.34 1.31 11.91
N GLU A 29 -18.16 2.13 12.56
CA GLU A 29 -17.95 3.57 12.57
C GLU A 29 -16.68 3.91 13.38
N GLY A 30 -16.01 5.03 13.02
CA GLY A 30 -14.84 5.52 13.76
C GLY A 30 -13.50 4.99 13.28
N MET A 31 -13.45 4.15 12.25
CA MET A 31 -12.19 3.66 11.69
C MET A 31 -11.36 4.78 11.03
N SER A 32 -10.04 4.71 11.20
CA SER A 32 -9.03 5.51 10.52
C SER A 32 -8.01 4.63 9.78
N ILE A 33 -7.01 5.26 9.16
CA ILE A 33 -5.88 4.51 8.56
C ILE A 33 -5.07 3.72 9.62
N ASN A 34 -5.14 4.12 10.89
CA ASN A 34 -4.43 3.48 11.99
C ASN A 34 -5.25 2.38 12.68
N THR A 35 -6.49 2.11 12.24
CA THR A 35 -7.28 1.02 12.82
C THR A 35 -6.57 -0.32 12.59
N GLU A 36 -6.56 -1.19 13.59
CA GLU A 36 -5.96 -2.51 13.54
C GLU A 36 -7.02 -3.61 13.59
N LEU A 37 -6.74 -4.74 12.94
CA LEU A 37 -7.44 -6.00 13.15
C LEU A 37 -6.55 -6.90 14.02
N SER A 38 -6.98 -7.22 15.23
CA SER A 38 -6.20 -7.98 16.21
C SER A 38 -6.98 -9.20 16.70
N HIS A 39 -6.31 -10.35 16.87
CA HIS A 39 -6.91 -11.53 17.50
C HIS A 39 -6.35 -11.70 18.90
N ASP A 40 -7.23 -11.77 19.91
CA ASP A 40 -6.83 -11.86 21.32
C ASP A 40 -6.70 -13.31 21.85
N GLY A 41 -6.82 -14.30 20.96
CA GLY A 41 -6.86 -15.72 21.28
C GLY A 41 -8.27 -16.30 21.35
N GLU A 42 -9.30 -15.45 21.39
CA GLU A 42 -10.72 -15.86 21.38
C GLU A 42 -11.49 -15.19 20.23
N ARG A 43 -11.29 -13.89 20.01
CA ARG A 43 -12.06 -13.10 19.03
C ARG A 43 -11.17 -12.21 18.19
N TRP A 44 -11.67 -11.84 17.02
CA TRP A 44 -11.11 -10.80 16.18
C TRP A 44 -11.69 -9.45 16.60
N ASN A 45 -10.83 -8.49 16.87
CA ASN A 45 -11.16 -7.16 17.35
C ASN A 45 -10.70 -6.10 16.36
N ILE A 46 -11.60 -5.18 16.00
CA ILE A 46 -11.27 -3.95 15.29
C ILE A 46 -10.91 -2.92 16.35
N VAL A 47 -9.64 -2.49 16.39
CA VAL A 47 -9.09 -1.63 17.44
C VAL A 47 -8.69 -0.29 16.84
N GLU A 48 -9.16 0.81 17.43
CA GLU A 48 -8.80 2.18 17.05
C GLU A 48 -8.33 2.91 18.31
N ALA A 49 -7.11 3.47 18.26
CA ALA A 49 -6.49 4.18 19.38
C ALA A 49 -6.53 3.43 20.74
N GLY A 50 -6.51 2.09 20.71
CA GLY A 50 -6.59 1.23 21.91
C GLY A 50 -8.01 0.87 22.36
N GLU A 51 -9.05 1.37 21.70
CA GLU A 51 -10.45 1.01 21.95
C GLU A 51 -10.97 -0.01 20.94
N THR A 52 -11.72 -1.01 21.41
CA THR A 52 -12.37 -1.99 20.53
C THR A 52 -13.67 -1.41 19.95
N LEU A 53 -13.69 -1.17 18.64
CA LEU A 53 -14.86 -0.69 17.91
C LEU A 53 -15.87 -1.82 17.64
N MET A 54 -15.38 -3.03 17.36
CA MET A 54 -16.21 -4.20 17.09
C MET A 54 -15.43 -5.50 17.31
N SER A 55 -16.12 -6.57 17.70
CA SER A 55 -15.57 -7.92 17.83
C SER A 55 -16.35 -8.92 16.99
N TYR A 56 -15.62 -9.85 16.38
CA TYR A 56 -16.15 -10.93 15.55
C TYR A 56 -15.62 -12.28 16.02
N ASP A 57 -16.45 -13.32 15.91
CA ASP A 57 -15.98 -14.70 16.03
C ASP A 57 -15.31 -15.14 14.72
N ASP A 58 -14.49 -16.20 14.79
CA ASP A 58 -13.73 -16.71 13.64
C ASP A 58 -14.61 -16.99 12.40
N GLU A 59 -15.87 -17.42 12.61
CA GLU A 59 -16.81 -17.71 11.52
C GLU A 59 -17.30 -16.47 10.75
N TYR A 60 -17.10 -15.26 11.31
CA TYR A 60 -17.48 -14.00 10.69
C TYR A 60 -16.31 -13.25 10.04
N VAL A 61 -15.09 -13.78 10.12
CA VAL A 61 -13.89 -13.14 9.56
C VAL A 61 -13.34 -13.93 8.38
N ARG A 62 -13.21 -13.26 7.23
CA ARG A 62 -12.52 -13.80 6.04
C ARG A 62 -11.29 -12.97 5.74
N LEU A 63 -10.12 -13.55 5.94
CA LEU A 63 -8.84 -12.94 5.57
C LEU A 63 -8.51 -13.26 4.12
N SER A 64 -8.15 -12.24 3.34
CA SER A 64 -7.57 -12.40 2.00
C SER A 64 -6.11 -11.97 2.07
N VAL A 65 -5.19 -12.89 1.77
CA VAL A 65 -3.76 -12.60 1.77
C VAL A 65 -3.32 -12.32 0.35
N SER A 66 -2.96 -11.06 0.07
CA SER A 66 -2.26 -10.71 -1.16
C SER A 66 -0.80 -11.09 -0.99
N TRP A 67 -0.35 -12.10 -1.72
CA TRP A 67 1.05 -12.50 -1.71
C TRP A 67 1.69 -12.18 -3.07
N LYS A 68 2.74 -11.37 -3.05
CA LYS A 68 3.64 -11.17 -4.18
C LYS A 68 4.86 -12.11 -4.06
N ALA A 69 5.15 -12.86 -5.12
CA ALA A 69 6.40 -13.60 -5.25
C ALA A 69 7.32 -12.86 -6.24
N LYS A 70 8.60 -12.67 -5.88
CA LYS A 70 9.62 -12.25 -6.85
C LYS A 70 10.04 -13.47 -7.65
N VAL A 71 9.64 -13.52 -8.92
CA VAL A 71 10.00 -14.61 -9.84
C VAL A 71 11.14 -14.13 -10.73
N TYR A 72 12.21 -14.92 -10.80
CA TYR A 72 13.39 -14.63 -11.61
C TYR A 72 13.46 -15.60 -12.78
N ALA A 73 13.91 -15.10 -13.94
CA ALA A 73 14.02 -15.92 -15.15
C ALA A 73 15.07 -17.04 -15.00
N ASP A 74 16.12 -16.80 -14.22
CA ASP A 74 17.21 -17.72 -13.94
C ASP A 74 17.94 -17.39 -12.62
N GLN A 75 18.85 -18.28 -12.23
CA GLN A 75 19.67 -18.15 -11.01
C GLN A 75 20.51 -16.87 -11.01
N ARG A 76 21.03 -16.46 -12.17
CA ARG A 76 21.84 -15.25 -12.29
C ARG A 76 21.01 -14.00 -11.99
N SER A 77 19.78 -13.92 -12.51
CA SER A 77 18.86 -12.81 -12.28
C SER A 77 18.47 -12.71 -10.79
N PHE A 78 18.34 -13.85 -10.11
CA PHE A 78 18.15 -13.90 -8.67
C PHE A 78 19.37 -13.34 -7.93
N GLU A 79 20.57 -13.82 -8.25
CA GLU A 79 21.83 -13.36 -7.63
C GLU A 79 22.07 -11.87 -7.87
N ASP A 80 21.84 -11.38 -9.09
CA ASP A 80 21.93 -9.97 -9.43
C ASP A 80 20.99 -9.14 -8.54
N ALA A 81 19.74 -9.56 -8.37
CA ALA A 81 18.79 -8.87 -7.51
C ALA A 81 19.18 -8.92 -6.02
N GLN A 82 19.67 -10.06 -5.52
CA GLN A 82 20.14 -10.20 -4.14
C GLN A 82 21.37 -9.33 -3.85
N ASN A 83 22.24 -9.19 -4.84
CA ASN A 83 23.46 -8.38 -4.74
C ASN A 83 23.25 -6.91 -5.12
N GLY A 84 22.00 -6.48 -5.34
CA GLY A 84 21.68 -5.09 -5.69
C GLY A 84 22.23 -4.65 -7.05
N VAL A 85 22.53 -5.60 -7.95
CA VAL A 85 23.03 -5.30 -9.30
C VAL A 85 21.93 -4.54 -10.05
N ARG A 86 22.24 -3.32 -10.47
CA ARG A 86 21.29 -2.36 -11.08
C ARG A 86 20.15 -1.90 -10.16
N ALA A 87 20.28 -2.08 -8.84
CA ALA A 87 19.39 -1.41 -7.91
C ALA A 87 19.51 0.11 -8.10
N ILE A 88 18.37 0.80 -8.09
CA ILE A 88 18.34 2.26 -8.02
C ILE A 88 18.26 2.66 -6.55
N SER A 89 19.04 3.65 -6.15
CA SER A 89 18.89 4.28 -4.83
C SER A 89 17.68 5.21 -4.82
N VAL A 90 17.25 5.62 -3.63
CA VAL A 90 16.25 6.68 -3.47
C VAL A 90 16.72 7.97 -4.14
N ASP A 91 18.00 8.34 -3.99
CA ASP A 91 18.57 9.52 -4.63
C ASP A 91 18.49 9.46 -6.16
N GLU A 92 18.78 8.30 -6.75
CA GLU A 92 18.67 8.10 -8.21
C GLU A 92 17.21 8.16 -8.66
N ALA A 93 16.28 7.60 -7.87
CA ALA A 93 14.85 7.71 -8.15
C ALA A 93 14.37 9.17 -8.10
N LEU A 94 14.72 9.91 -7.05
CA LEU A 94 14.43 11.34 -6.89
C LEU A 94 15.01 12.16 -8.04
N LYS A 95 16.26 11.90 -8.43
CA LYS A 95 16.89 12.56 -9.57
C LYS A 95 16.10 12.34 -10.86
N ARG A 96 15.65 11.11 -11.15
CA ARG A 96 14.82 10.83 -12.33
C ARG A 96 13.48 11.55 -12.30
N PHE A 97 12.85 11.64 -11.13
CA PHE A 97 11.62 12.40 -10.98
C PHE A 97 11.84 13.91 -11.16
N ASN A 98 12.92 14.46 -10.60
CA ASN A 98 13.31 15.85 -10.82
C ASN A 98 13.56 16.14 -12.30
N ASP A 99 14.28 15.26 -12.99
CA ASP A 99 14.56 15.35 -14.43
C ASP A 99 13.24 15.35 -15.25
N GLU A 100 12.24 14.55 -14.86
CA GLU A 100 10.93 14.46 -15.56
C GLU A 100 9.96 15.59 -15.19
N LEU A 101 9.93 16.03 -13.93
CA LEU A 101 9.03 17.09 -13.44
C LEU A 101 9.58 18.49 -13.72
N GLY A 102 10.87 18.63 -14.01
CA GLY A 102 11.54 19.92 -14.21
C GLY A 102 11.67 20.73 -12.92
N GLU A 103 11.61 20.06 -11.76
CA GLU A 103 11.69 20.65 -10.42
C GLU A 103 12.80 19.96 -9.60
N SER A 104 13.17 20.56 -8.47
CA SER A 104 14.19 20.02 -7.57
C SER A 104 13.59 19.67 -6.20
N PHE A 105 13.25 18.40 -6.03
CA PHE A 105 12.85 17.80 -4.76
C PHE A 105 14.05 17.10 -4.12
N VAL A 106 14.07 17.09 -2.78
CA VAL A 106 15.19 16.57 -1.98
C VAL A 106 14.84 15.31 -1.20
N ASP A 107 13.55 15.01 -1.04
CA ASP A 107 13.05 13.87 -0.27
C ASP A 107 11.70 13.38 -0.83
N LEU A 108 11.39 12.11 -0.60
CA LEU A 108 10.11 11.47 -0.94
C LEU A 108 8.95 12.01 -0.08
N ASP A 109 9.25 12.52 1.11
CA ASP A 109 8.28 13.11 2.04
C ASP A 109 7.97 14.59 1.73
N ASP A 110 8.58 15.20 0.70
CA ASP A 110 8.25 16.56 0.29
C ASP A 110 6.80 16.63 -0.21
N GLU A 111 5.94 17.38 0.49
CA GLU A 111 4.52 17.53 0.14
C GLU A 111 4.33 18.07 -1.29
N ARG A 112 5.25 18.91 -1.78
CA ARG A 112 5.20 19.42 -3.16
C ARG A 112 5.52 18.33 -4.16
N PHE A 113 6.45 17.44 -3.82
CA PHE A 113 6.77 16.28 -4.64
C PHE A 113 5.55 15.36 -4.76
N GLN A 114 4.93 15.01 -3.63
CA GLN A 114 3.73 14.17 -3.61
C GLN A 114 2.56 14.80 -4.38
N ALA A 115 2.36 16.11 -4.26
CA ALA A 115 1.35 16.86 -5.01
C ALA A 115 1.63 16.82 -6.52
N ALA A 116 2.89 17.03 -6.94
CA ALA A 116 3.30 16.97 -8.35
C ALA A 116 3.10 15.57 -8.95
N LEU A 117 3.48 14.52 -8.22
CA LEU A 117 3.24 13.13 -8.62
C LEU A 117 1.74 12.86 -8.80
N THR A 118 0.93 13.29 -7.84
CA THR A 118 -0.53 13.11 -7.84
C THR A 118 -1.14 13.81 -9.05
N GLN A 119 -0.80 15.07 -9.29
CA GLN A 119 -1.33 15.82 -10.43
C GLN A 119 -0.97 15.19 -11.78
N ARG A 120 0.25 14.66 -11.90
CA ARG A 120 0.77 14.14 -13.17
C ARG A 120 0.28 12.73 -13.48
N TRP A 121 0.18 11.87 -12.46
CA TRP A 121 0.07 10.41 -12.64
C TRP A 121 -1.02 9.73 -11.81
N SER A 122 -1.71 10.42 -10.90
CA SER A 122 -2.84 9.78 -10.20
C SER A 122 -4.02 9.58 -11.15
N GLY A 123 -4.46 8.32 -11.27
CA GLY A 123 -5.69 7.97 -12.00
C GLY A 123 -6.99 8.40 -11.31
N TYR A 124 -6.89 9.05 -10.14
CA TYR A 124 -8.03 9.55 -9.35
C TYR A 124 -8.25 11.06 -9.50
N VAL A 125 -7.38 11.77 -10.22
CA VAL A 125 -7.58 13.18 -10.57
C VAL A 125 -8.40 13.22 -11.86
N ALA A 126 -9.56 13.87 -11.81
CA ALA A 126 -10.49 14.00 -12.94
C ALA A 126 -9.92 14.84 -14.09
#